data_AF-A0A937WP20-F1
#
_entry.id   AF-A0A937WP20-F1
#
_cell.length_a   1.000
_cell.length_b   1.000
_cell.length_c   1.000
_cell.angle_alpha   90.00
_cell.angle_beta   90.00
_cell.angle_gamma   90.00
#
_symmetry.space_group_name_H-M   'P 1'
#
loop_
_entity.id
_entity.type
_entity.pdbx_description
1 polymer ?
#
loop_
_entity_poly.entity_id
_entity_poly.type
_entity_poly.pdbx_seq_one_letter_code
_entity_poly.pdbx_strand_id
1 'polypeptide(L)'
;MPKEHAIDALCVATLETGEVIPPNSENFYLIKFRPRQTRRQFHDLPRKGVGRVRYQVKKESFGFRKGDVVRVKGKWVKQINSIYSNGYLAFSRVPGEPNGAKPKDLKLLKRGQTIVWEKSVIVNV
;
A
#
# COMPACT_ATOMS: atom_id res chain seq x y z
N MET A 1 -17.02 -14.97 10.77
CA MET A 1 -17.06 -13.81 9.85
C MET A 1 -16.22 -12.69 10.45
N PRO A 2 -15.44 -11.93 9.68
CA PRO A 2 -14.80 -10.73 10.19
C PRO A 2 -15.90 -9.77 10.65
N LYS A 3 -15.81 -9.21 11.86
CA LYS A 3 -16.72 -8.16 12.31
C LYS A 3 -16.52 -6.94 11.42
N GLU A 4 -17.54 -6.57 10.65
CA GLU A 4 -17.50 -5.34 9.85
C GLU A 4 -17.71 -4.14 10.76
N HIS A 5 -16.65 -3.37 11.00
CA HIS A 5 -16.65 -2.14 11.82
C HIS A 5 -17.34 -0.95 11.13
N ALA A 6 -18.03 -1.18 10.01
CA ALA A 6 -18.73 -0.15 9.26
C ALA A 6 -19.89 0.46 10.07
N ILE A 7 -20.62 -0.38 10.80
CA ILE A 7 -21.72 0.05 11.67
C ILE A 7 -21.17 0.89 12.82
N ASP A 8 -20.10 0.42 13.47
CA ASP A 8 -19.42 1.18 14.55
C ASP A 8 -18.98 2.56 14.06
N ALA A 9 -18.37 2.65 12.88
CA ALA A 9 -17.92 3.90 12.30
C ALA A 9 -19.08 4.85 11.94
N LEU A 10 -20.19 4.31 11.42
CA LEU A 10 -21.38 5.09 11.10
C LEU A 10 -22.02 5.66 12.36
N CYS A 11 -22.15 4.85 13.42
CA CYS A 11 -22.65 5.27 14.72
C CYS A 11 -21.78 6.37 15.35
N VAL A 12 -20.46 6.29 15.21
CA VAL A 12 -19.55 7.37 15.67
C VAL A 12 -19.76 8.64 14.85
N ALA A 13 -19.91 8.53 13.52
CA ALA A 13 -20.06 9.68 12.64
C ALA A 13 -21.40 10.43 12.85
N THR A 14 -22.46 9.72 13.22
CA THR A 14 -23.77 10.32 13.50
C THR A 14 -24.05 10.52 14.98
N LEU A 15 -23.05 10.34 15.85
CA LEU A 15 -23.23 10.42 17.30
C LEU A 15 -23.74 11.80 17.76
N GLU A 16 -23.24 12.87 17.17
CA GLU A 16 -23.64 14.24 17.54
C GLU A 16 -25.03 14.61 17.01
N THR A 17 -25.43 14.08 15.85
CA THR A 17 -26.70 14.44 15.19
C THR A 17 -27.85 13.48 15.53
N GLY A 18 -27.54 12.25 15.95
CA GLY A 18 -28.51 11.18 16.16
C GLY A 18 -29.15 10.66 14.87
N GLU A 19 -28.65 11.05 13.70
CA GLU A 19 -29.21 10.60 12.42
C GLU A 19 -29.01 9.10 12.22
N VAL A 20 -30.12 8.41 11.91
CA VAL A 20 -30.12 6.99 11.57
C VAL A 20 -29.95 6.87 10.06
N ILE A 21 -28.72 6.67 9.63
CA ILE A 21 -28.38 6.49 8.21
C ILE A 21 -28.36 4.98 7.90
N PRO A 22 -29.07 4.51 6.86
CA PRO A 22 -28.98 3.12 6.44
C PRO A 22 -27.57 2.85 5.87
N PRO A 23 -26.92 1.72 6.21
CA PRO A 23 -25.61 1.39 5.68
C PRO A 23 -25.69 1.19 4.17
N ASN A 24 -25.10 2.10 3.38
CA ASN A 24 -25.05 2.00 1.93
C ASN A 24 -23.73 1.37 1.47
N SER A 25 -23.79 0.09 1.12
CA SER A 25 -22.65 -0.73 0.71
C SER A 25 -22.08 -0.38 -0.68
N GLU A 26 -22.77 0.43 -1.49
CA GLU A 26 -22.41 0.71 -2.90
C GLU A 26 -21.21 1.66 -3.05
N ASN A 27 -20.92 2.48 -2.03
CA ASN A 27 -19.86 3.49 -2.05
C ASN A 27 -18.86 3.33 -0.91
N PHE A 28 -18.59 2.09 -0.49
CA PHE A 28 -17.52 1.84 0.47
C PHE A 28 -16.14 2.00 -0.19
N TYR A 29 -15.28 2.73 0.51
CA TYR A 29 -13.87 2.87 0.16
C TYR A 29 -13.02 2.35 1.31
N LEU A 30 -12.13 1.42 0.99
CA LEU A 30 -11.13 0.95 1.92
C LEU A 30 -10.02 1.99 1.99
N ILE A 31 -9.97 2.73 3.09
CA ILE A 31 -8.91 3.70 3.36
C ILE A 31 -7.73 2.93 3.97
N LYS A 32 -6.64 2.81 3.21
CA LYS A 32 -5.39 2.25 3.73
C LYS A 32 -4.40 3.35 4.02
N PHE A 33 -3.99 3.46 5.28
CA PHE A 33 -2.89 4.30 5.72
C PHE A 33 -1.59 3.52 5.66
N ARG A 34 -0.62 4.00 4.89
CA ARG A 34 0.75 3.47 4.90
C ARG A 34 1.64 4.48 5.62
N PRO A 35 2.27 4.12 6.75
CA PRO A 35 3.18 5.04 7.42
C PRO A 35 4.27 5.50 6.45
N ARG A 36 4.34 6.82 6.25
CA ARG A 36 5.41 7.48 5.49
C ARG A 36 6.70 7.10 6.17
N GLN A 37 7.61 6.48 5.43
CA GLN A 37 8.81 5.91 6.02
C GLN A 37 9.64 7.01 6.70
N THR A 38 9.71 6.98 8.03
CA THR A 38 10.48 7.94 8.84
C THR A 38 11.98 7.60 8.86
N ARG A 39 12.35 6.34 8.64
CA ARG A 39 13.75 5.89 8.66
C ARG A 39 14.37 5.89 7.26
N ARG A 40 15.45 6.65 7.08
CA ARG A 40 16.27 6.67 5.85
C ARG A 40 17.19 5.45 5.69
N GLN A 41 17.23 4.57 6.68
CA GLN A 41 18.21 3.46 6.77
C GLN A 41 17.48 2.12 6.79
N PHE A 42 17.95 1.18 5.97
CA PHE A 42 17.45 -0.19 5.89
C PHE A 42 18.53 -1.17 6.37
N HIS A 43 18.11 -2.38 6.72
CA HIS A 43 19.00 -3.47 7.10
C HIS A 43 18.82 -4.64 6.15
N ASP A 44 19.93 -5.17 5.63
CA ASP A 44 19.93 -6.37 4.79
C ASP A 44 19.89 -7.63 5.66
N LEU A 45 19.87 -8.79 5.01
CA LEU A 45 20.05 -10.06 5.70
C LEU A 45 21.29 -10.03 6.60
N PRO A 46 21.23 -10.70 7.77
CA PRO A 46 22.37 -10.78 8.66
C PRO A 46 23.55 -11.45 7.95
N ARG A 47 24.74 -10.83 8.03
CA ARG A 47 26.00 -11.44 7.60
C ARG A 47 26.69 -12.04 8.81
N LYS A 48 27.27 -13.23 8.63
CA LYS A 48 28.01 -13.94 9.69
C LYS A 48 29.07 -13.00 10.29
N GLY A 49 29.05 -12.82 11.61
CA GLY A 49 29.99 -11.96 12.34
C GLY A 49 29.68 -10.45 12.37
N VAL A 50 28.74 -9.96 11.56
CA VAL A 50 28.41 -8.51 11.46
C VAL A 50 26.96 -8.22 11.85
N GLY A 51 26.11 -9.25 11.90
CA GLY A 51 24.68 -9.08 12.12
C GLY A 51 24.01 -8.41 10.92
N ARG A 52 22.89 -7.72 11.16
CA ARG A 52 22.11 -7.03 10.12
C ARG A 52 22.85 -5.81 9.56
N VAL A 53 23.33 -5.92 8.33
CA VAL A 53 24.15 -4.88 7.68
C VAL A 53 23.29 -3.71 7.23
N ARG A 54 23.72 -2.48 7.54
CA ARG A 54 23.07 -1.26 7.06
C ARG A 54 23.21 -1.17 5.54
N TYR A 55 22.13 -0.92 4.82
CA TYR A 55 22.22 -0.48 3.44
C TYR A 55 21.39 0.79 3.21
N GLN A 56 21.96 1.67 2.40
CA GLN A 56 21.31 2.87 1.90
C GLN A 56 20.49 2.48 0.66
N VAL A 57 19.33 3.12 0.45
CA VAL A 57 18.51 2.92 -0.74
C VAL A 57 19.39 2.98 -1.97
N LYS A 58 19.48 1.87 -2.71
CA LYS A 58 20.29 1.80 -3.92
C LYS A 58 19.85 2.88 -4.90
N LYS A 59 20.80 3.61 -5.50
CA LYS A 59 20.55 4.51 -6.65
C LYS A 59 19.79 3.78 -7.77
N GLU A 60 20.00 2.47 -7.89
CA GLU A 60 19.32 1.53 -8.79
C GLU A 60 17.80 1.47 -8.63
N SER A 61 17.22 2.03 -7.56
CA SER A 61 15.76 2.15 -7.42
C SER A 61 15.13 3.14 -8.40
N PHE A 62 15.90 3.73 -9.33
CA PHE A 62 15.47 4.78 -10.27
C PHE A 62 14.71 5.93 -9.57
N GLY A 63 15.05 6.16 -8.31
CA GLY A 63 14.43 7.17 -7.48
C GLY A 63 13.02 6.85 -7.00
N PHE A 64 12.48 5.64 -7.19
CA PHE A 64 11.20 5.21 -6.62
C PHE A 64 11.24 5.17 -5.09
N ARG A 65 10.09 5.45 -4.46
CA ARG A 65 9.94 5.50 -3.00
C ARG A 65 8.71 4.69 -2.58
N LYS A 66 8.73 4.24 -1.32
CA LYS A 66 7.53 3.65 -0.70
C LYS A 66 6.38 4.67 -0.72
N GLY A 67 5.19 4.22 -1.09
CA GLY A 67 4.00 5.05 -1.24
C GLY A 67 3.81 5.65 -2.63
N ASP A 68 4.79 5.56 -3.53
CA ASP A 68 4.61 5.95 -4.93
C ASP A 68 3.57 5.05 -5.61
N VAL A 69 2.69 5.65 -6.41
CA VAL A 69 1.73 4.96 -7.27
C VAL A 69 2.37 4.82 -8.65
N VAL A 70 2.39 3.60 -9.16
CA VAL A 70 3.07 3.23 -10.40
C VAL A 70 2.16 2.42 -11.31
N ARG A 71 2.38 2.53 -12.62
CA ARG A 71 1.86 1.61 -13.62
C ARG A 71 2.88 0.51 -13.86
N VAL A 72 2.50 -0.74 -13.59
CA VAL A 72 3.33 -1.95 -13.71
C VAL A 72 3.05 -2.61 -15.05
N LYS A 73 4.11 -2.89 -15.84
CA LYS A 73 4.01 -3.58 -17.15
C LYS A 73 2.95 -2.98 -18.08
N GLY A 74 2.79 -1.66 -18.05
CA GLY A 74 1.83 -0.92 -18.90
C GLY A 74 0.34 -1.10 -18.56
N LYS A 75 -0.02 -1.96 -17.60
CA LYS A 75 -1.41 -2.37 -17.36
C LYS A 75 -1.91 -2.05 -15.96
N TRP A 76 -1.17 -2.46 -14.92
CA TRP A 76 -1.69 -2.51 -13.56
C TRP A 76 -1.30 -1.27 -12.77
N VAL A 77 -2.26 -0.63 -12.09
CA VAL A 77 -1.98 0.49 -11.18
C VAL A 77 -1.76 -0.07 -9.78
N LYS A 78 -0.54 0.11 -9.25
CA LYS A 78 -0.15 -0.41 -7.93
C LYS A 78 0.54 0.68 -7.12
N GLN A 79 0.49 0.55 -5.79
CA GLN A 79 1.30 1.35 -4.89
C GLN A 79 2.50 0.55 -4.39
N ILE A 80 3.69 1.17 -4.39
CA ILE A 80 4.91 0.57 -3.87
C ILE A 80 4.81 0.44 -2.35
N ASN A 81 4.76 -0.80 -1.88
CA ASN A 81 4.63 -1.15 -0.46
C ASN A 81 5.98 -1.31 0.24
N SER A 82 6.93 -1.91 -0.47
CA SER A 82 8.28 -2.19 0.01
C SER A 82 9.26 -2.13 -1.16
N ILE A 83 10.51 -1.80 -0.87
CA ILE A 83 11.62 -1.87 -1.82
C ILE A 83 12.65 -2.79 -1.19
N TYR A 84 12.96 -3.90 -1.87
CA TYR A 84 13.88 -4.91 -1.36
C TYR A 84 15.33 -4.60 -1.75
N SER A 85 16.29 -5.16 -1.00
CA SER A 85 17.73 -5.02 -1.25
C SER A 85 18.15 -5.56 -2.62
N ASN A 86 17.41 -6.54 -3.15
CA ASN A 86 17.58 -7.09 -4.49
C ASN A 86 17.05 -6.18 -5.63
N GLY A 87 16.55 -4.99 -5.31
CA GLY A 87 16.05 -4.01 -6.28
C GLY A 87 14.59 -4.21 -6.72
N TYR A 88 13.90 -5.25 -6.24
CA TYR A 88 12.46 -5.42 -6.52
C TYR A 88 11.61 -4.47 -5.68
N LEU A 89 10.56 -3.93 -6.30
CA LEU A 89 9.50 -3.20 -5.63
C LEU A 89 8.29 -4.11 -5.45
N ALA A 90 7.77 -4.16 -4.23
CA ALA A 90 6.67 -5.04 -3.84
C ALA A 90 5.33 -4.30 -3.85
N PHE A 91 4.27 -5.01 -4.22
CA PHE A 91 2.90 -4.52 -4.27
C PHE A 91 1.98 -5.40 -3.42
N SER A 92 0.73 -4.96 -3.25
CA SER A 92 -0.30 -5.79 -2.62
C SER A 92 -0.60 -7.00 -3.51
N ARG A 93 -0.76 -8.18 -2.90
CA ARG A 93 -1.14 -9.39 -3.63
C ARG A 93 -2.61 -9.28 -4.03
N VAL A 94 -2.85 -9.25 -5.32
CA VAL A 94 -4.18 -9.38 -5.91
C VAL A 94 -4.10 -10.51 -6.93
N PRO A 95 -4.99 -11.51 -6.91
CA PRO A 95 -4.98 -12.60 -7.87
C PRO A 95 -4.95 -12.08 -9.31
N GLY A 96 -4.09 -12.67 -10.15
CA GLY A 96 -3.91 -12.25 -11.55
C GLY A 96 -3.04 -11.00 -11.77
N GLU A 97 -2.58 -10.34 -10.70
CA GLU A 97 -1.74 -9.15 -10.78
C GLU A 97 -0.29 -9.37 -10.30
N PRO A 98 0.68 -8.58 -10.79
CA PRO A 98 2.06 -8.63 -10.28
C PRO A 98 2.15 -8.29 -8.80
N ASN A 99 2.78 -9.16 -8.01
CA ASN A 99 3.09 -8.91 -6.59
C ASN A 99 4.43 -8.18 -6.38
N GLY A 100 5.24 -8.06 -7.42
CA GLY A 100 6.46 -7.26 -7.44
C GLY A 100 7.00 -7.09 -8.86
N ALA A 101 7.87 -6.10 -9.05
CA ALA A 101 8.50 -5.81 -10.33
C ALA A 101 9.84 -5.09 -10.15
N LYS A 102 10.67 -5.08 -11.21
CA LYS A 102 11.88 -4.26 -11.26
C LYS A 102 11.54 -2.82 -11.65
N PRO A 103 12.35 -1.82 -11.27
CA PRO A 103 12.10 -0.41 -11.58
C PRO A 103 11.87 -0.13 -13.07
N LYS A 104 12.58 -0.84 -13.95
CA LYS A 104 12.46 -0.70 -15.41
C LYS A 104 11.07 -1.05 -15.96
N ASP A 105 10.30 -1.86 -15.24
CA ASP A 105 8.96 -2.29 -15.64
C ASP A 105 7.87 -1.36 -15.08
N LEU A 106 8.28 -0.26 -14.43
CA LEU A 106 7.40 0.66 -13.72
C LEU A 106 7.43 2.05 -14.36
N LYS A 107 6.24 2.64 -14.49
CA LYS A 107 6.08 4.07 -14.78
C LYS A 107 5.49 4.76 -13.56
N LEU A 108 6.17 5.76 -13.04
CA LEU A 108 5.64 6.58 -11.96
C LEU A 108 4.38 7.32 -12.43
N LEU A 109 3.31 7.25 -11.63
CA LEU A 109 2.08 8.01 -11.85
C LEU A 109 1.93 9.13 -10.80
N LYS A 110 2.18 8.82 -9.53
CA LYS A 110 2.04 9.77 -8.43
C LYS A 110 3.06 9.50 -7.33
N ARG A 111 3.66 10.54 -6.77
CA ARG A 111 4.67 10.44 -5.70
C ARG A 111 4.06 10.36 -4.31
N GLY A 112 4.64 9.51 -3.46
CA GLY A 112 4.58 9.63 -2.00
C GLY A 112 3.18 9.69 -1.39
N GLN A 113 2.22 8.93 -1.93
CA GLN A 113 0.89 8.84 -1.33
C GLN A 113 0.97 8.03 -0.04
N THR A 114 0.52 8.63 1.07
CA THR A 114 0.39 7.97 2.38
C THR A 114 -0.98 7.31 2.52
N ILE A 115 -1.97 7.87 1.82
CA ILE A 115 -3.37 7.45 1.82
C ILE A 115 -3.69 6.95 0.42
N VAL A 116 -4.21 5.72 0.35
CA VAL A 116 -4.81 5.19 -0.87
C VAL A 116 -6.27 4.88 -0.59
N TRP A 117 -7.11 5.38 -1.48
CA TRP A 117 -8.53 5.11 -1.51
C TRP A 117 -8.74 3.98 -2.51
N GLU A 118 -9.04 2.78 -2.02
CA GLU A 118 -9.42 1.67 -2.88
C GLU A 118 -10.94 1.52 -2.81
N LYS A 119 -11.65 1.62 -3.95
CA LYS A 119 -13.08 1.30 -3.99
C LYS A 119 -13.24 -0.16 -3.59
N SER A 120 -14.01 -0.46 -2.56
CA SER A 120 -14.26 -1.85 -2.18
C SER A 120 -15.20 -2.45 -3.23
N VAL A 121 -14.72 -3.47 -3.95
CA VAL A 121 -15.59 -4.33 -4.72
C VAL A 121 -16.11 -5.38 -3.76
N ILE A 122 -17.36 -5.26 -3.34
CA ILE A 122 -18.04 -6.32 -2.60
C ILE A 122 -18.22 -7.46 -3.59
N VAL A 123 -17.43 -8.53 -3.42
CA VAL A 123 -17.72 -9.79 -4.09
C VAL A 123 -18.82 -10.43 -3.27
N ASN A 124 -20.06 -10.30 -3.74
CA ASN A 124 -21.16 -11.10 -3.22
C ASN A 124 -20.80 -12.58 -3.48
N VAL A 125 -20.48 -13.31 -2.41
CA VAL A 125 -20.36 -14.77 -2.41
C VAL A 125 -21.66 -15.34 -1.88
#